data_AF-A0A3N2M2J0-F1
#
_entry.id   AF-A0A3N2M2J0-F1
#
_cell.length_a   1.000
_cell.length_b   1.000
_cell.length_c   1.000
_cell.angle_alpha   90.00
_cell.angle_beta   90.00
_cell.angle_gamma   90.00
#
_symmetry.space_group_name_H-M   'P 1'
#
loop_
_entity.id
_entity.type
_entity.pdbx_description
1 polymer ?
#
loop_
_entity_poly.entity_id
_entity_poly.type
_entity_poly.pdbx_seq_one_letter_code
_entity_poly.pdbx_strand_id
1 'polypeptide(L)'
;MTNDIEKLIADGLLDEAISLLSNALKQAPADDNLLFKRGKLLWKKGDIAGAMNDYCRAAQINPDSPAAIALEHAHDVQQFFNPDILNP
;
A
#
# COMPACT_ATOMS: atom_id res chain seq x y z
N MET A 1 -17.34 -8.19 -4.43
CA MET A 1 -16.37 -7.57 -3.51
C MET A 1 -15.00 -7.43 -4.16
N THR A 2 -14.26 -8.51 -4.49
CA THR A 2 -12.94 -8.36 -5.14
C THR A 2 -13.03 -7.88 -6.59
N ASN A 3 -14.04 -8.35 -7.35
CA ASN A 3 -14.28 -7.90 -8.74
C ASN A 3 -14.54 -6.40 -8.87
N ASP A 4 -15.12 -5.78 -7.83
CA ASP A 4 -15.47 -4.35 -7.86
C ASP A 4 -14.21 -3.49 -7.73
N ILE A 5 -13.25 -3.92 -6.90
CA ILE A 5 -11.97 -3.23 -6.69
C ILE A 5 -11.12 -3.31 -7.96
N GLU A 6 -11.01 -4.50 -8.57
CA GLU A 6 -10.23 -4.69 -9.80
C GLU A 6 -10.80 -3.86 -10.97
N LYS A 7 -12.13 -3.80 -11.07
CA LYS A 7 -12.80 -2.96 -12.05
C LYS A 7 -12.52 -1.47 -11.83
N LEU A 8 -12.63 -0.96 -10.60
CA LEU A 8 -12.33 0.44 -10.30
C LEU A 8 -10.87 0.80 -10.60
N ILE A 9 -9.94 -0.12 -10.34
CA ILE A 9 -8.52 0.06 -10.69
C ILE A 9 -8.35 0.15 -12.22
N ALA A 10 -9.07 -0.68 -12.99
CA ALA A 10 -9.06 -0.66 -14.45
C ALA A 10 -9.69 0.64 -15.00
N ASP A 11 -10.75 1.12 -14.37
CA ASP A 11 -11.47 2.34 -14.75
C ASP A 11 -10.73 3.62 -14.29
N GLY A 12 -9.59 3.50 -13.60
CA GLY A 12 -8.79 4.63 -13.10
C GLY A 12 -9.37 5.32 -11.86
N LEU A 13 -10.42 4.74 -11.28
CA LEU A 13 -11.16 5.22 -10.11
C LEU A 13 -10.44 4.79 -8.82
N LEU A 14 -9.25 5.36 -8.63
CA LEU A 14 -8.34 4.97 -7.53
C LEU A 14 -8.91 5.32 -6.16
N ASP A 15 -9.62 6.44 -6.03
CA ASP A 15 -10.19 6.89 -4.75
C ASP A 15 -11.32 6.00 -4.27
N GLU A 16 -12.20 5.59 -5.17
CA GLU A 16 -13.27 4.64 -4.89
C GLU A 16 -12.68 3.27 -4.49
N ALA A 17 -11.65 2.81 -5.21
CA ALA A 17 -10.98 1.56 -4.89
C ALA A 17 -10.30 1.60 -3.51
N ILE A 18 -9.61 2.69 -3.17
CA ILE A 18 -9.01 2.92 -1.84
C ILE A 18 -10.09 2.96 -0.75
N SER A 19 -11.23 3.58 -1.02
CA SER A 19 -12.36 3.63 -0.08
C SER A 19 -12.94 2.24 0.18
N LEU A 20 -13.14 1.42 -0.86
CA LEU A 20 -13.57 0.03 -0.70
C LEU A 20 -12.57 -0.80 0.10
N LEU A 21 -11.28 -0.68 -0.20
CA LEU A 21 -10.23 -1.37 0.55
C LEU A 21 -10.18 -0.92 2.02
N SER A 22 -10.37 0.37 2.27
CA SER A 22 -10.42 0.92 3.64
C SER A 22 -11.63 0.38 4.42
N ASN A 23 -12.76 0.19 3.77
CA ASN A 23 -13.93 -0.43 4.39
C ASN A 23 -13.75 -1.94 4.62
N ALA A 24 -13.07 -2.65 3.71
CA ALA A 24 -12.72 -4.05 3.91
C ALA A 24 -11.75 -4.22 5.11
N LEU A 25 -10.76 -3.34 5.22
CA LEU A 25 -9.80 -3.30 6.33
C LEU A 25 -10.44 -2.98 7.70
N LYS A 26 -11.60 -2.32 7.74
CA LYS A 26 -12.34 -2.17 9.02
C LYS A 26 -12.86 -3.51 9.54
N GLN A 27 -13.16 -4.45 8.64
CA GLN A 27 -13.64 -5.79 8.99
C GLN A 27 -12.48 -6.76 9.21
N ALA A 28 -11.40 -6.61 8.44
CA ALA A 28 -10.19 -7.43 8.52
C ALA A 28 -8.93 -6.53 8.64
N PRO A 29 -8.67 -5.93 9.81
CA PRO A 29 -7.61 -4.92 9.97
C PRO A 29 -6.18 -5.46 9.87
N ALA A 30 -6.03 -6.78 9.89
CA ALA A 30 -4.77 -7.50 9.79
C ALA A 30 -4.71 -8.42 8.56
N ASP A 31 -5.48 -8.12 7.51
CA ASP A 31 -5.34 -8.81 6.22
C ASP A 31 -4.21 -8.15 5.43
N ASP A 32 -3.09 -8.86 5.31
CA ASP A 32 -1.88 -8.37 4.64
C ASP A 32 -2.12 -8.11 3.15
N ASN A 33 -2.96 -8.90 2.50
CA ASN A 33 -3.30 -8.73 1.09
C ASN A 33 -4.14 -7.47 0.85
N LEU A 34 -5.10 -7.16 1.73
CA LEU A 34 -5.87 -5.91 1.64
C LEU A 34 -5.00 -4.68 1.92
N LEU A 35 -4.10 -4.76 2.90
CA LEU A 35 -3.12 -3.71 3.19
C LEU A 35 -2.19 -3.49 1.99
N PHE A 36 -1.62 -4.57 1.44
CA PHE A 36 -0.77 -4.51 0.24
C PHE A 36 -1.48 -3.89 -0.96
N LYS A 37 -2.72 -4.31 -1.24
CA LYS A 37 -3.52 -3.75 -2.34
C LYS A 37 -3.77 -2.27 -2.15
N ARG A 38 -4.10 -1.83 -0.93
CA ARG A 38 -4.33 -0.40 -0.65
C ARG A 38 -3.04 0.40 -0.77
N GLY A 39 -1.93 -0.12 -0.24
CA GLY A 39 -0.61 0.47 -0.38
C GLY A 39 -0.21 0.71 -1.84
N LYS A 40 -0.47 -0.26 -2.73
CA LYS A 40 -0.23 -0.10 -4.18
C LYS A 40 -1.01 1.03 -4.80
N LEU A 41 -2.28 1.22 -4.40
CA LEU A 41 -3.10 2.30 -4.95
C LEU A 41 -2.67 3.66 -4.39
N LEU A 42 -2.34 3.73 -3.10
CA LEU A 42 -1.78 4.94 -2.49
C LEU A 42 -0.48 5.36 -3.17
N TRP A 43 0.40 4.39 -3.44
CA TRP A 43 1.63 4.62 -4.21
C TRP A 43 1.33 5.20 -5.59
N LYS A 44 0.39 4.58 -6.34
CA LYS A 44 -0.01 5.05 -7.67
C LYS A 44 -0.63 6.46 -7.63
N LYS A 45 -1.27 6.83 -6.52
CA LYS A 45 -1.83 8.17 -6.28
C LYS A 45 -0.77 9.20 -5.84
N GLY A 46 0.46 8.76 -5.54
CA GLY A 46 1.53 9.61 -5.03
C GLY A 46 1.50 9.81 -3.51
N ASP A 47 0.60 9.14 -2.79
CA ASP A 47 0.63 9.09 -1.32
C ASP A 47 1.63 8.02 -0.87
N ILE A 48 2.92 8.35 -1.01
CA ILE A 48 4.03 7.45 -0.70
C ILE A 48 4.06 7.11 0.79
N ALA A 49 3.78 8.08 1.66
CA ALA A 49 3.76 7.86 3.11
C ALA A 49 2.65 6.88 3.50
N GLY A 50 1.44 7.05 2.97
CA GLY A 50 0.34 6.11 3.19
C GLY A 50 0.65 4.71 2.65
N ALA A 51 1.28 4.62 1.48
CA ALA A 51 1.69 3.35 0.89
C ALA A 51 2.72 2.61 1.78
N MET A 52 3.76 3.30 2.23
CA MET A 52 4.79 2.72 3.10
C MET A 52 4.21 2.22 4.43
N ASN A 53 3.28 2.98 5.02
CA ASN A 53 2.61 2.57 6.25
C ASN A 53 1.82 1.26 6.06
N ASP A 54 1.08 1.13 4.96
CA ASP A 54 0.34 -0.09 4.63
C ASP A 54 1.26 -1.27 4.32
N TYR A 55 2.34 -1.05 3.56
CA TYR A 55 3.33 -2.09 3.28
C TYR A 55 4.04 -2.57 4.55
N CYS A 56 4.43 -1.64 5.43
CA CYS A 56 5.05 -1.96 6.70
C CYS A 56 4.13 -2.83 7.58
N ARG A 57 2.85 -2.45 7.71
CA ARG A 57 1.89 -3.25 8.47
C ARG A 57 1.67 -4.63 7.85
N ALA A 58 1.55 -4.72 6.53
CA ALA A 58 1.39 -6.00 5.84
C ALA A 58 2.62 -6.91 6.04
N ALA A 59 3.83 -6.38 5.92
CA ALA A 59 5.08 -7.12 6.14
C ALA A 59 5.26 -7.56 7.61
N GLN A 60 4.78 -6.77 8.58
CA GLN A 60 4.76 -7.17 10.00
C GLN A 60 3.81 -8.32 10.28
N ILE A 61 2.68 -8.38 9.58
CA ILE A 61 1.68 -9.45 9.72
C ILE A 61 2.18 -10.72 9.02
N ASN A 62 2.65 -10.57 7.79
CA ASN A 62 3.12 -11.65 6.94
C ASN A 62 4.44 -11.23 6.28
N PRO A 63 5.59 -11.66 6.82
CA PRO A 63 6.90 -11.35 6.24
C PRO A 63 7.09 -11.85 4.80
N ASP A 64 6.38 -12.91 4.40
CA ASP A 64 6.42 -13.46 3.04
C ASP A 64 5.47 -12.73 2.07
N SER A 65 4.74 -11.72 2.55
CA SER A 65 3.85 -10.90 1.73
C SER A 65 4.65 -10.11 0.69
N PRO A 66 4.14 -9.92 -0.54
CA PRO A 66 4.75 -9.02 -1.52
C PRO A 66 4.93 -7.58 -1.01
N ALA A 67 4.24 -7.21 0.07
CA ALA A 67 4.42 -5.94 0.76
C ALA A 67 5.84 -5.72 1.30
N ALA A 68 6.56 -6.77 1.71
CA ALA A 68 7.94 -6.63 2.18
C ALA A 68 8.85 -6.08 1.07
N ILE A 69 8.78 -6.67 -0.12
CA ILE A 69 9.52 -6.23 -1.31
C ILE A 69 9.05 -4.81 -1.73
N ALA A 70 7.75 -4.54 -1.68
CA ALA A 70 7.23 -3.21 -2.01
C ALA A 70 7.69 -2.13 -1.03
N LEU A 71 7.87 -2.48 0.26
CA LEU A 71 8.42 -1.59 1.27
C LEU A 71 9.90 -1.28 1.00
N GLU A 72 10.69 -2.29 0.65
CA GLU A 72 12.11 -2.10 0.25
C GLU A 72 12.21 -1.14 -0.94
N HIS A 73 11.43 -1.38 -2.01
CA HIS A 73 11.40 -0.47 -3.16
C HIS A 73 10.95 0.95 -2.79
N ALA A 74 9.99 1.08 -1.86
CA ALA A 74 9.56 2.37 -1.38
C ALA A 74 10.68 3.12 -0.66
N HIS A 75 11.46 2.43 0.16
CA HIS A 75 12.64 2.99 0.82
C HIS A 75 13.74 3.38 -0.17
N ASP A 76 14.02 2.56 -1.18
CA ASP A 76 15.01 2.88 -2.21
C ASP A 76 14.66 4.17 -2.95
N VAL A 77 13.39 4.31 -3.35
CA VAL A 77 12.87 5.52 -3.98
C VAL A 77 12.98 6.71 -3.03
N GLN A 78 12.58 6.55 -1.78
CA GLN A 78 12.68 7.63 -0.79
C GLN A 78 14.13 8.06 -0.56
N GLN A 79 15.07 7.13 -0.47
CA GLN A 79 16.49 7.41 -0.29
C GLN A 79 17.10 8.10 -1.52
N PHE A 80 16.69 7.70 -2.73
CA PHE A 80 17.15 8.35 -3.96
C PHE A 80 16.75 9.84 -4.01
N PHE A 81 15.51 10.14 -3.62
CA PHE A 81 15.00 11.52 -3.66
C PHE A 81 15.37 12.35 -2.42
N ASN A 82 15.49 11.70 -1.25
CA ASN A 82 15.74 12.35 0.04
C ASN A 82 16.84 11.61 0.83
N PRO A 83 18.10 11.67 0.39
CA PRO A 83 19.20 10.93 1.00
C PRO A 83 19.51 11.36 2.45
N ASP A 84 19.15 12.58 2.84
CA ASP A 84 19.47 13.17 4.15
C ASP A 84 18.55 12.70 5.30
N ILE A 85 17.48 11.94 5.03
CA ILE A 85 16.50 11.51 6.06
C ILE A 85 17.10 10.45 7.02
N LEU A 86 18.17 9.77 6.62
CA LEU A 86 18.81 8.71 7.41
C LEU A 86 20.16 9.10 8.04
N ASN A 87 20.54 10.38 7.99
CA ASN A 87 21.75 10.85 8.66
C ASN A 87 21.40 11.76 9.86
N PRO A 88 21.08 11.19 11.03
CA PRO A 88 20.98 11.93 12.29
C PRO A 88 22.33 12.46 12.79
#